data_AF-A0A7H1PV40-F1
#
_entry.id   AF-A0A7H1PV40-F1
#
_cell.length_a   1.000
_cell.length_b   1.000
_cell.length_c   1.000
_cell.angle_alpha   90.00
_cell.angle_beta   90.00
_cell.angle_gamma   90.00
#
_symmetry.space_group_name_H-M   'P 1'
#
loop_
_entity.id
_entity.type
_entity.pdbx_description
1 polymer ?
#
loop_
_entity_poly.entity_id
_entity_poly.type
_entity_poly.pdbx_seq_one_letter_code
_entity_poly.pdbx_strand_id
1 'polypeptide(L)'
;MTPASYPPPDGPLPTAPELAGAASDFRLRMAVIDCESEAALDLTRDRHGRTINASAAATARAHRDKAAVEAYATHLAPHAEALLDAARLALDELPPSRHLAGWRAVLDGLAVSTAEIRRALDPPATPGSPAERVQHTALRPHLAAWADHGSIAGNLADQQGGPRHKAPLTDEEQQLWTERAQAAQRRGELELTESWYAADGQPITLAYLVEDDDSTVVALRGDPGAPGWQVIGHYAHEYEAGKALPAPVPPGVLRADLSRFNRPAPAPELSLQDLIRDVVEGHSAGDASNALLGAVQRGYAAGPMVRLQELLEISGQFASALETVQGRQIAARLAALSRQIEFLTREVEEAAEDLGATVAVLPPHRTPVLRARPRPAVGTTPPTPPPRASTTARHR
;
A
#
# COMPACT_ATOMS: atom_id res chain seq x y z
N MET A 1 21.14 -7.40 33.73
CA MET A 1 20.39 -6.62 34.73
C MET A 1 21.08 -5.28 34.89
N THR A 2 20.44 -4.25 34.34
CA THR A 2 20.66 -2.84 34.64
C THR A 2 19.24 -2.31 34.87
N PRO A 3 18.92 -1.67 36.00
CA PRO A 3 17.55 -1.28 36.29
C PRO A 3 17.10 -0.24 35.25
N ALA A 4 15.87 -0.41 34.75
CA ALA A 4 15.20 0.60 33.95
C ALA A 4 15.16 1.89 34.77
N SER A 5 15.86 2.91 34.30
CA SER A 5 15.77 4.24 34.87
C SER A 5 14.36 4.75 34.56
N TYR A 6 13.51 4.80 35.59
CA TYR A 6 12.33 5.65 35.55
C TYR A 6 12.79 7.07 35.24
N PRO A 7 12.13 7.81 34.32
CA PRO A 7 12.44 9.21 34.13
C PRO A 7 12.13 9.96 35.44
N PRO A 8 12.93 10.98 35.79
CA PRO A 8 12.66 11.82 36.95
C PRO A 8 11.29 12.51 36.78
N PRO A 9 10.50 12.68 37.86
CA PRO A 9 9.12 13.16 37.78
C PRO A 9 8.96 14.64 37.41
N ASP A 10 10.06 15.37 37.16
CA ASP A 10 10.07 16.81 36.87
C ASP A 10 10.62 17.15 35.46
N GLY A 11 10.59 16.21 34.53
CA GLY A 11 10.81 16.51 33.10
C GLY A 11 9.61 17.23 32.48
N PRO A 12 9.80 18.15 31.52
CA PRO A 12 8.68 18.66 30.73
C PRO A 12 7.94 17.48 30.08
N LEU A 13 6.60 17.49 30.17
CA LEU A 13 5.77 16.49 29.52
C LEU A 13 6.10 16.49 28.01
N PRO A 14 6.24 15.32 27.39
CA PRO A 14 6.52 15.23 25.95
C PRO A 14 5.42 15.94 25.17
N THR A 15 5.84 16.73 24.19
CA THR A 15 4.93 17.49 23.32
C THR A 15 4.25 16.58 22.32
N ALA A 16 3.08 16.98 21.78
CA ALA A 16 2.37 16.18 20.78
C ALA A 16 3.24 15.75 19.57
N PRO A 17 4.10 16.63 19.00
CA PRO A 17 5.00 16.24 17.92
C PRO A 17 6.06 15.21 18.32
N GLU A 18 6.53 15.22 19.57
CA GLU A 18 7.47 14.22 20.07
C GLU A 18 6.79 12.85 20.21
N LEU A 19 5.54 12.84 20.69
CA LEU A 19 4.72 11.62 20.79
C LEU A 19 4.39 11.04 19.40
N ALA A 20 4.01 11.89 18.44
CA ALA A 20 3.77 11.47 17.06
C ALA A 20 5.06 10.98 16.37
N GLY A 21 6.18 11.66 16.63
CA GLY A 21 7.52 11.25 16.19
C GLY A 21 7.89 9.84 16.66
N ALA A 22 7.64 9.52 17.93
CA ALA A 22 7.90 8.19 18.49
C ALA A 22 7.13 7.06 17.77
N ALA A 23 5.86 7.29 17.43
CA ALA A 23 5.05 6.32 16.68
C ALA A 23 5.56 6.15 15.24
N SER A 24 5.94 7.25 14.59
CA SER A 24 6.53 7.24 13.25
C SER A 24 7.86 6.48 13.22
N ASP A 25 8.75 6.77 14.16
CA ASP A 25 10.06 6.12 14.30
C ASP A 25 9.93 4.62 14.53
N PHE A 26 9.00 4.20 15.41
CA PHE A 26 8.71 2.79 15.62
C PHE A 26 8.24 2.10 14.34
N ARG A 27 7.30 2.72 13.60
CA ARG A 27 6.80 2.19 12.32
C ARG A 27 7.93 2.07 11.28
N LEU A 28 8.81 3.06 11.18
CA LEU A 28 9.96 3.03 10.27
C LEU A 28 10.90 1.87 10.60
N ARG A 29 11.20 1.65 11.89
CA ARG A 29 12.04 0.52 12.33
C ARG A 29 11.38 -0.82 12.06
N MET A 30 10.08 -0.94 12.29
CA MET A 30 9.32 -2.13 11.93
C MET A 30 9.38 -2.42 10.43
N ALA A 31 9.38 -1.39 9.57
CA ALA A 31 9.59 -1.55 8.14
C ALA A 31 11.00 -2.05 7.78
N VAL A 32 12.05 -1.54 8.44
CA VAL A 32 13.42 -2.03 8.25
C VAL A 32 13.54 -3.50 8.67
N ILE A 33 13.05 -3.84 9.86
CA ILE A 33 13.04 -5.21 10.39
C ILE A 33 12.29 -6.16 9.45
N ASP A 34 11.16 -5.72 8.90
CA ASP A 34 10.36 -6.48 7.93
C ASP A 34 11.14 -6.75 6.64
N CYS A 35 11.76 -5.72 6.05
CA CYS A 35 12.60 -5.88 4.86
C CYS A 35 13.79 -6.80 5.08
N GLU A 36 14.52 -6.66 6.19
CA GLU A 36 15.64 -7.54 6.54
C GLU A 36 15.18 -8.99 6.73
N SER A 37 14.02 -9.17 7.37
CA SER A 37 13.44 -10.50 7.59
C SER A 37 12.95 -11.15 6.30
N GLU A 38 12.39 -10.38 5.38
CA GLU A 38 12.00 -10.84 4.04
C GLU A 38 13.21 -11.32 3.26
N ALA A 39 14.27 -10.51 3.20
CA ALA A 39 15.51 -10.89 2.55
C ALA A 39 16.11 -12.17 3.15
N ALA A 40 16.12 -12.29 4.48
CA ALA A 40 16.59 -13.49 5.16
C ALA A 40 15.70 -14.71 4.87
N LEU A 41 14.37 -14.55 4.81
CA LEU A 41 13.44 -15.63 4.49
C LEU A 41 13.54 -16.06 3.03
N ASP A 42 13.81 -15.15 2.09
CA ASP A 42 13.96 -15.48 0.68
C ASP A 42 15.18 -16.37 0.42
N LEU A 43 16.27 -16.19 1.17
CA LEU A 43 17.42 -17.10 1.16
C LEU A 43 17.08 -18.54 1.63
N THR A 44 15.94 -18.72 2.29
CA THR A 44 15.46 -20.04 2.75
C THR A 44 14.44 -20.67 1.82
N ARG A 45 14.08 -19.99 0.73
CA ARG A 45 13.06 -20.41 -0.23
C ARG A 45 13.69 -20.84 -1.56
N ASP A 46 13.03 -21.75 -2.26
CA ASP A 46 13.32 -22.01 -3.67
C ASP A 46 12.77 -20.88 -4.55
N ARG A 47 13.04 -20.96 -5.86
CA ARG A 47 12.52 -20.02 -6.87
C ARG A 47 10.99 -19.98 -6.96
N HIS A 48 10.29 -20.91 -6.32
CA HIS A 48 8.83 -21.02 -6.30
C HIS A 48 8.24 -20.55 -4.95
N GLY A 49 9.07 -20.04 -4.02
CA GLY A 49 8.65 -19.58 -2.70
C GLY A 49 8.51 -20.69 -1.65
N ARG A 50 8.85 -21.95 -1.97
CA ARG A 50 8.79 -23.07 -1.01
C ARG A 50 9.97 -23.03 -0.06
N THR A 51 9.72 -23.15 1.25
CA THR A 51 10.80 -23.15 2.25
C THR A 51 11.61 -24.44 2.17
N ILE A 52 12.87 -24.35 1.75
CA ILE A 52 13.82 -25.48 1.64
C ILE A 52 14.70 -25.63 2.88
N ASN A 53 14.87 -24.57 3.69
CA ASN A 53 15.61 -24.61 4.95
C ASN A 53 14.74 -24.11 6.12
N ALA A 54 13.99 -25.03 6.72
CA ALA A 54 13.08 -24.71 7.83
C ALA A 54 13.80 -24.15 9.07
N SER A 55 15.01 -24.62 9.35
CA SER A 55 15.80 -24.19 10.52
C SER A 55 16.30 -22.74 10.39
N ALA A 56 16.78 -22.37 9.20
CA ALA A 56 17.17 -20.99 8.90
C ALA A 56 15.95 -20.06 8.91
N ALA A 57 14.82 -20.52 8.37
CA ALA A 57 13.58 -19.74 8.37
C ALA A 57 13.06 -19.48 9.80
N ALA A 58 13.13 -20.48 10.69
CA ALA A 58 12.79 -20.30 12.10
C ALA A 58 13.73 -19.31 12.81
N THR A 59 15.02 -19.34 12.48
CA THR A 59 16.02 -18.41 13.04
C THR A 59 15.77 -16.97 12.59
N ALA A 60 15.48 -16.76 11.31
CA ALA A 60 15.11 -15.44 10.77
C ALA A 60 13.88 -14.87 11.47
N ARG A 61 12.83 -15.68 11.68
CA ARG A 61 11.61 -15.26 12.42
C ARG A 61 11.91 -14.93 13.88
N ALA A 62 12.71 -15.75 14.56
CA ALA A 62 13.08 -15.48 15.96
C ALA A 62 13.89 -14.17 16.10
N HIS A 63 14.79 -13.89 15.14
CA HIS A 63 15.53 -12.63 15.10
C HIS A 63 14.60 -11.43 14.89
N ARG A 64 13.68 -11.53 13.91
CA ARG A 64 12.65 -10.52 13.64
C ARG A 64 11.81 -10.19 14.88
N ASP A 65 11.27 -11.23 15.53
CA ASP A 65 10.37 -11.06 16.66
C ASP A 65 11.11 -10.41 17.85
N LYS A 66 12.37 -10.81 18.09
CA LYS A 66 13.24 -10.16 19.08
C LYS A 66 13.51 -8.68 18.76
N ALA A 67 13.93 -8.39 17.52
CA ALA A 67 14.22 -7.02 17.10
C ALA A 67 13.00 -6.10 17.21
N ALA A 68 11.80 -6.62 16.93
CA ALA A 68 10.54 -5.87 17.08
C ALA A 68 10.25 -5.51 18.55
N VAL A 69 10.47 -6.44 19.48
CA VAL A 69 10.32 -6.19 20.93
C VAL A 69 11.32 -5.13 21.40
N GLU A 70 12.59 -5.23 20.99
CA GLU A 70 13.63 -4.25 21.32
C GLU A 70 13.32 -2.86 20.78
N ALA A 71 12.82 -2.78 19.53
CA ALA A 71 12.40 -1.52 18.92
C ALA A 71 11.22 -0.88 19.67
N TYR A 72 10.23 -1.66 20.07
CA TYR A 72 9.09 -1.16 20.85
C TYR A 72 9.54 -0.64 22.21
N ALA A 73 10.30 -1.44 22.95
CA ALA A 73 10.76 -1.09 24.29
C ALA A 73 11.60 0.20 24.31
N THR A 74 12.40 0.41 23.25
CA THR A 74 13.30 1.57 23.15
C THR A 74 12.60 2.83 22.66
N HIS A 75 11.70 2.72 21.68
CA HIS A 75 11.21 3.89 20.93
C HIS A 75 9.76 4.25 21.19
N LEU A 76 8.91 3.30 21.57
CA LEU A 76 7.47 3.53 21.70
C LEU A 76 6.95 3.33 23.12
N ALA A 77 7.45 2.33 23.85
CA ALA A 77 6.98 2.00 25.20
C ALA A 77 6.98 3.20 26.17
N PRO A 78 7.99 4.11 26.19
CA PRO A 78 7.98 5.28 27.06
C PRO A 78 6.88 6.30 26.74
N HIS A 79 6.34 6.27 25.51
CA HIS A 79 5.44 7.29 24.97
C HIS A 79 4.02 6.76 24.68
N ALA A 80 3.83 5.44 24.68
CA ALA A 80 2.61 4.79 24.20
C ALA A 80 1.34 5.23 24.95
N GLU A 81 1.35 5.27 26.29
CA GLU A 81 0.19 5.68 27.09
C GLU A 81 -0.13 7.17 26.89
N ALA A 82 0.88 8.04 26.99
CA ALA A 82 0.72 9.49 26.78
C ALA A 82 0.20 9.82 25.37
N LEU A 83 0.68 9.10 24.35
CA LEU A 83 0.21 9.25 22.98
C LEU A 83 -1.28 8.88 22.83
N LEU A 84 -1.71 7.77 23.44
CA LEU A 84 -3.11 7.35 23.39
C LEU A 84 -4.03 8.34 24.10
N ASP A 85 -3.60 8.89 25.23
CA ASP A 85 -4.39 9.88 25.97
C ASP A 85 -4.52 11.19 25.19
N ALA A 86 -3.42 11.70 24.60
CA ALA A 86 -3.44 12.86 23.72
C ALA A 86 -4.35 12.64 22.50
N ALA A 87 -4.24 11.48 21.85
CA ALA A 87 -5.06 11.13 20.70
C ALA A 87 -6.56 11.05 21.02
N ARG A 88 -6.92 10.50 22.19
CA ARG A 88 -8.32 10.44 22.66
C ARG A 88 -8.89 11.83 22.95
N LEU A 89 -8.11 12.66 23.64
CA LEU A 89 -8.51 14.04 23.94
C LEU A 89 -8.73 14.83 22.65
N ALA A 90 -7.83 14.70 21.67
CA ALA A 90 -7.99 15.29 20.34
C ALA A 90 -9.24 14.78 19.62
N LEU A 91 -9.49 13.47 19.65
CA LEU A 91 -10.62 12.82 18.99
C LEU A 91 -11.97 13.35 19.51
N ASP A 92 -12.06 13.61 20.81
CA ASP A 92 -13.29 14.12 21.44
C ASP A 92 -13.59 15.59 21.08
N GLU A 93 -12.59 16.34 20.61
CA GLU A 93 -12.74 17.72 20.12
C GLU A 93 -13.10 17.82 18.63
N LEU A 94 -13.01 16.71 17.88
CA LEU A 94 -13.28 16.72 16.44
C LEU A 94 -14.77 16.87 16.10
N PRO A 95 -15.10 17.52 14.97
CA PRO A 95 -16.48 17.60 14.49
C PRO A 95 -17.04 16.19 14.21
N PRO A 96 -18.37 15.99 14.38
CA PRO A 96 -18.98 14.68 14.18
C PRO A 96 -18.79 14.19 12.75
N SER A 97 -18.20 13.01 12.62
CA SER A 97 -17.99 12.36 11.33
C SER A 97 -18.16 10.84 11.45
N ARG A 98 -18.42 10.18 10.32
CA ARG A 98 -18.58 8.71 10.26
C ARG A 98 -17.34 7.93 10.69
N HIS A 99 -16.15 8.53 10.61
CA HIS A 99 -14.88 7.83 10.85
C HIS A 99 -14.45 7.85 12.33
N LEU A 100 -15.05 8.70 13.18
CA LEU A 100 -14.69 8.81 14.59
C LEU A 100 -14.86 7.49 15.36
N ALA A 101 -15.93 6.74 15.08
CA ALA A 101 -16.16 5.45 15.73
C ALA A 101 -15.07 4.42 15.40
N GLY A 102 -14.61 4.41 14.14
CA GLY A 102 -13.51 3.56 13.70
C GLY A 102 -12.19 3.93 14.37
N TRP A 103 -11.86 5.22 14.44
CA TRP A 103 -10.64 5.67 15.12
C TRP A 103 -10.67 5.38 16.62
N ARG A 104 -11.81 5.56 17.29
CA ARG A 104 -11.95 5.20 18.71
C ARG A 104 -11.68 3.72 18.93
N ALA A 105 -12.25 2.84 18.10
CA ALA A 105 -11.99 1.41 18.16
C ALA A 105 -10.51 1.05 17.93
N VAL A 106 -9.81 1.76 17.03
CA VAL A 106 -8.37 1.61 16.83
C VAL A 106 -7.58 2.01 18.08
N LEU A 107 -7.86 3.17 18.67
CA LEU A 107 -7.18 3.62 19.89
C LEU A 107 -7.39 2.64 21.06
N ASP A 108 -8.59 2.09 21.19
CA ASP A 108 -8.89 1.08 22.20
C ASP A 108 -8.15 -0.24 21.92
N GLY A 109 -8.05 -0.68 20.66
CA GLY A 109 -7.25 -1.83 20.26
C GLY A 109 -5.75 -1.66 20.53
N LEU A 110 -5.21 -0.44 20.33
CA LEU A 110 -3.83 -0.09 20.67
C LEU A 110 -3.60 -0.06 22.18
N ALA A 111 -4.57 0.42 22.96
CA ALA A 111 -4.52 0.37 24.42
C ALA A 111 -4.50 -1.07 24.93
N VAL A 112 -5.36 -1.95 24.39
CA VAL A 112 -5.35 -3.39 24.70
C VAL A 112 -4.00 -4.01 24.34
N SER A 113 -3.46 -3.71 23.16
CA SER A 113 -2.16 -4.22 22.71
C SER A 113 -1.02 -3.78 23.63
N THR A 114 -1.05 -2.53 24.12
CA THR A 114 -0.08 -2.01 25.08
C THR A 114 -0.16 -2.75 26.42
N ALA A 115 -1.38 -2.98 26.92
CA ALA A 115 -1.60 -3.72 28.14
C ALA A 115 -1.09 -5.17 28.04
N GLU A 116 -1.36 -5.85 26.92
CA GLU A 116 -0.88 -7.22 26.67
C GLU A 116 0.65 -7.28 26.52
N ILE A 117 1.27 -6.33 25.82
CA ILE A 117 2.73 -6.25 25.73
C ILE A 117 3.34 -6.08 27.12
N ARG A 118 2.84 -5.13 27.92
CA ARG A 118 3.32 -4.89 29.29
C ARG A 118 3.15 -6.13 30.15
N ARG A 119 1.96 -6.75 30.13
CA ARG A 119 1.65 -7.95 30.91
C ARG A 119 2.57 -9.12 30.55
N ALA A 120 2.81 -9.33 29.26
CA ALA A 120 3.68 -10.40 28.81
C ALA A 120 5.15 -10.14 29.19
N LEU A 121 5.62 -8.88 29.19
CA LEU A 121 7.00 -8.53 29.52
C LEU A 121 7.28 -8.35 31.02
N ASP A 122 6.25 -8.29 31.88
CA ASP A 122 6.38 -8.12 33.32
C ASP A 122 7.14 -9.28 34.00
N PRO A 123 6.87 -10.56 33.67
CA PRO A 123 7.80 -11.66 33.89
C PRO A 123 8.62 -11.94 32.61
N PRO A 124 9.82 -11.38 32.44
CA PRO A 124 10.64 -11.67 31.27
C PRO A 124 11.09 -13.13 31.29
N ALA A 125 10.96 -13.83 30.17
CA ALA A 125 11.53 -15.16 30.02
C ALA A 125 13.06 -15.09 30.08
N THR A 126 13.70 -16.20 30.45
CA THR A 126 15.17 -16.27 30.50
C THR A 126 15.77 -15.96 29.13
N PRO A 127 16.74 -15.02 29.03
CA PRO A 127 17.37 -14.68 27.76
C PRO A 127 18.00 -15.90 27.07
N GLY A 128 17.79 -16.03 25.76
CA GLY A 128 18.25 -17.14 24.93
C GLY A 128 17.41 -18.42 25.04
N SER A 129 16.39 -18.47 25.89
CA SER A 129 15.58 -19.67 26.11
C SER A 129 14.52 -19.89 25.01
N PRO A 130 14.01 -21.11 24.83
CA PRO A 130 12.83 -21.36 23.98
C PRO A 130 11.60 -20.57 24.44
N ALA A 131 11.46 -20.33 25.75
CA ALA A 131 10.35 -19.57 26.32
C ALA A 131 10.38 -18.10 25.88
N GLU A 132 11.57 -17.48 25.79
CA GLU A 132 11.74 -16.12 25.25
C GLU A 132 11.29 -16.03 23.79
N ARG A 133 11.64 -17.04 22.97
CA ARG A 133 11.19 -17.07 21.57
C ARG A 133 9.67 -17.16 21.47
N VAL A 134 9.05 -18.02 22.27
CA VAL A 134 7.59 -18.15 22.31
C VAL A 134 6.93 -16.84 22.77
N GLN A 135 7.49 -16.20 23.79
CA GLN A 135 7.03 -14.90 24.29
C GLN A 135 7.12 -13.82 23.20
N HIS A 136 8.26 -13.67 22.52
CA HIS A 136 8.41 -12.69 21.44
C HIS A 136 7.48 -12.95 20.25
N THR A 137 7.30 -14.22 19.85
CA THR A 137 6.36 -14.57 18.79
C THR A 137 4.91 -14.26 19.18
N ALA A 138 4.52 -14.50 20.44
CA ALA A 138 3.18 -14.16 20.94
C ALA A 138 2.91 -12.64 20.93
N LEU A 139 3.94 -11.82 21.10
CA LEU A 139 3.84 -10.35 21.04
C LEU A 139 3.70 -9.79 19.62
N ARG A 140 4.04 -10.58 18.59
CA ARG A 140 4.10 -10.09 17.21
C ARG A 140 2.82 -9.41 16.72
N PRO A 141 1.60 -9.96 16.95
CA PRO A 141 0.37 -9.30 16.50
C PRO A 141 0.15 -7.93 17.15
N HIS A 142 0.51 -7.75 18.42
CA HIS A 142 0.37 -6.49 19.14
C HIS A 142 1.38 -5.44 18.67
N LEU A 143 2.62 -5.85 18.42
CA LEU A 143 3.66 -5.00 17.86
C LEU A 143 3.33 -4.58 16.42
N ALA A 144 2.79 -5.50 15.62
CA ALA A 144 2.31 -5.22 14.27
C ALA A 144 1.14 -4.22 14.29
N ALA A 145 0.16 -4.39 15.19
CA ALA A 145 -0.94 -3.43 15.33
C ALA A 145 -0.45 -2.00 15.63
N TRP A 146 0.54 -1.86 16.51
CA TRP A 146 1.18 -0.56 16.77
C TRP A 146 1.89 0.01 15.54
N ALA A 147 2.57 -0.82 14.76
CA ALA A 147 3.27 -0.37 13.56
C ALA A 147 2.31 -0.01 12.42
N ASP A 148 1.17 -0.71 12.30
CA ASP A 148 0.15 -0.45 11.29
C ASP A 148 -0.71 0.78 11.64
N HIS A 149 -1.05 0.94 12.92
CA HIS A 149 -2.07 1.91 13.35
C HIS A 149 -1.55 3.03 14.25
N GLY A 150 -0.31 2.97 14.73
CA GLY A 150 0.27 4.00 15.61
C GLY A 150 0.31 5.40 14.99
N SER A 151 0.43 5.50 13.66
CA SER A 151 0.34 6.79 12.96
C SER A 151 -1.04 7.43 13.06
N ILE A 152 -2.11 6.66 13.28
CA ILE A 152 -3.45 7.23 13.53
C ILE A 152 -3.44 7.96 14.88
N ALA A 153 -2.88 7.34 15.92
CA ALA A 153 -2.74 7.99 17.22
C ALA A 153 -1.83 9.23 17.14
N GLY A 154 -0.69 9.13 16.45
CA GLY A 154 0.22 10.27 16.21
C GLY A 154 -0.48 11.43 15.51
N ASN A 155 -1.10 11.18 14.36
CA ASN A 155 -1.78 12.21 13.60
C ASN A 155 -2.96 12.84 14.35
N LEU A 156 -3.65 12.08 15.19
CA LEU A 156 -4.72 12.61 16.05
C LEU A 156 -4.16 13.49 17.15
N ALA A 157 -3.09 13.07 17.84
CA ALA A 157 -2.44 13.88 18.86
C ALA A 157 -1.94 15.21 18.30
N ASP A 158 -1.42 15.21 17.06
CA ASP A 158 -0.97 16.42 16.37
C ASP A 158 -2.11 17.41 16.02
N GLN A 159 -3.37 16.97 15.99
CA GLN A 159 -4.51 17.86 15.73
C GLN A 159 -4.71 18.91 16.83
N GLN A 160 -4.28 18.63 18.08
CA GLN A 160 -4.47 19.54 19.22
C GLN A 160 -3.65 20.84 19.15
N GLY A 161 -2.60 20.88 18.31
CA GLY A 161 -1.66 21.99 18.24
C GLY A 161 -1.69 22.79 16.93
N GLY A 162 -2.58 22.45 16.00
CA GLY A 162 -2.61 23.05 14.68
C GLY A 162 -2.83 24.57 14.70
N PRO A 163 -2.10 25.37 13.90
CA PRO A 163 -2.36 26.80 13.80
C PRO A 163 -3.81 27.05 13.41
N ARG A 164 -4.49 27.92 14.17
CA ARG A 164 -5.86 28.36 13.89
C ARG A 164 -5.93 28.86 12.45
N HIS A 165 -6.82 28.25 11.67
CA HIS A 165 -6.98 28.48 10.24
C HIS A 165 -7.10 29.97 9.91
N LYS A 166 -6.57 30.36 8.75
CA LYS A 166 -6.81 31.69 8.19
C LYS A 166 -8.32 31.88 8.02
N ALA A 167 -8.80 33.11 8.18
CA ALA A 167 -10.22 33.40 8.05
C ALA A 167 -10.75 32.86 6.70
N PRO A 168 -11.92 32.20 6.69
CA PRO A 168 -12.52 31.69 5.46
C PRO A 168 -12.71 32.83 4.43
N LEU A 169 -12.69 32.47 3.15
CA LEU A 169 -13.05 33.38 2.06
C LEU A 169 -14.43 34.01 2.34
N THR A 170 -14.62 35.25 1.90
CA THR A 170 -15.98 35.82 1.89
C THR A 170 -16.87 35.05 0.92
N ASP A 171 -18.19 35.07 1.15
CA ASP A 171 -19.15 34.34 0.31
C ASP A 171 -19.04 34.77 -1.18
N GLU A 172 -18.79 36.06 -1.43
CA GLU A 172 -18.60 36.62 -2.78
C GLU A 172 -17.33 36.10 -3.46
N GLU A 173 -16.20 36.10 -2.74
CA GLU A 173 -14.93 35.58 -3.23
C GLU A 173 -15.01 34.06 -3.47
N GLN A 174 -15.62 33.33 -2.54
CA GLN A 174 -15.84 31.89 -2.69
C GLN A 174 -16.65 31.58 -3.94
N GLN A 175 -17.75 32.31 -4.18
CA GLN A 175 -18.60 32.11 -5.35
C GLN A 175 -17.81 32.40 -6.64
N LEU A 176 -17.11 33.53 -6.69
CA LEU A 176 -16.29 33.93 -7.84
C LEU A 176 -15.25 32.86 -8.20
N TRP A 177 -14.47 32.41 -7.22
CA TRP A 177 -13.43 31.41 -7.45
C TRP A 177 -14.01 30.04 -7.80
N THR A 178 -15.14 29.68 -7.21
CA THR A 178 -15.82 28.42 -7.54
C THR A 178 -16.31 28.40 -8.97
N GLU A 179 -16.93 29.49 -9.45
CA GLU A 179 -17.37 29.61 -10.84
C GLU A 179 -16.19 29.54 -11.82
N ARG A 180 -15.09 30.24 -11.49
CA ARG A 180 -13.86 30.24 -12.29
C ARG A 180 -13.25 28.84 -12.40
N ALA A 181 -13.11 28.14 -11.27
CA ALA A 181 -12.62 26.77 -11.24
C ALA A 181 -13.54 25.79 -11.99
N GLN A 182 -14.87 25.94 -11.87
CA GLN A 182 -15.83 25.12 -12.62
C GLN A 182 -15.73 25.36 -14.13
N ALA A 183 -15.51 26.61 -14.55
CA ALA A 183 -15.31 26.94 -15.95
C ALA A 183 -14.03 26.30 -16.50
N ALA A 184 -12.92 26.38 -15.77
CA ALA A 184 -11.66 25.73 -16.15
C ALA A 184 -11.78 24.21 -16.19
N GLN A 185 -12.49 23.61 -15.21
CA GLN A 185 -12.74 22.16 -15.20
C GLN A 185 -13.47 21.70 -16.48
N ARG A 186 -14.49 22.45 -16.93
CA ARG A 186 -15.22 22.12 -18.17
C ARG A 186 -14.34 22.22 -19.43
N ARG A 187 -13.29 23.03 -19.40
CA ARG A 187 -12.30 23.15 -20.47
C ARG A 187 -11.16 22.13 -20.35
N GLY A 188 -11.05 21.42 -19.23
CA GLY A 188 -9.95 20.50 -18.95
C GLY A 188 -8.66 21.21 -18.49
N GLU A 189 -8.77 22.45 -18.01
CA GLU A 189 -7.66 23.32 -17.59
C GLU A 189 -7.48 23.37 -16.06
N LEU A 190 -8.15 22.46 -15.34
CA LEU A 190 -8.02 22.30 -13.89
C LEU A 190 -7.26 21.01 -13.60
N GLU A 191 -6.00 21.12 -13.20
CA GLU A 191 -5.13 19.99 -12.91
C GLU A 191 -5.15 19.65 -11.42
N LEU A 192 -5.71 18.51 -11.04
CA LEU A 192 -5.76 18.05 -9.65
C LEU A 192 -4.41 17.46 -9.24
N THR A 193 -3.86 17.86 -8.09
CA THR A 193 -2.51 17.43 -7.65
C THR A 193 -2.54 16.53 -6.42
N GLU A 194 -3.15 17.00 -5.34
CA GLU A 194 -3.17 16.32 -4.04
C GLU A 194 -4.58 16.30 -3.46
N SER A 195 -4.92 15.25 -2.72
CA SER A 195 -6.22 15.13 -2.04
C SER A 195 -6.09 14.47 -0.67
N TRP A 196 -6.82 14.98 0.31
CA TRP A 196 -6.90 14.43 1.65
C TRP A 196 -8.28 14.65 2.26
N TYR A 197 -8.58 13.98 3.38
CA TYR A 197 -9.79 14.25 4.15
C TYR A 197 -9.50 15.23 5.28
N ALA A 198 -10.45 16.15 5.51
CA ALA A 198 -10.47 16.97 6.73
C ALA A 198 -11.20 16.24 7.87
N ALA A 199 -11.09 16.76 9.09
CA ALA A 199 -11.71 16.20 10.30
C ALA A 199 -13.24 16.06 10.22
N ASP A 200 -13.89 16.95 9.48
CA ASP A 200 -15.33 16.90 9.21
C ASP A 200 -15.74 15.82 8.18
N GLY A 201 -14.77 15.08 7.65
CA GLY A 201 -15.00 13.99 6.70
C GLY A 201 -15.25 14.43 5.26
N GLN A 202 -15.06 15.72 4.93
CA GLN A 202 -15.08 16.19 3.55
C GLN A 202 -13.69 16.08 2.91
N PRO A 203 -13.59 15.67 1.64
CA PRO A 203 -12.32 15.71 0.92
C PRO A 203 -11.95 17.16 0.59
N ILE A 204 -10.66 17.46 0.72
CA ILE A 204 -10.02 18.65 0.21
C ILE A 204 -9.09 18.22 -0.93
N THR A 205 -9.15 18.92 -2.06
CA THR A 205 -8.31 18.65 -3.23
C THR A 205 -7.62 19.93 -3.66
N LEU A 206 -6.30 19.89 -3.83
CA LEU A 206 -5.55 20.97 -4.47
C LEU A 206 -5.59 20.81 -5.98
N ALA A 207 -5.72 21.94 -6.66
CA ALA A 207 -5.67 21.98 -8.10
C ALA A 207 -4.94 23.21 -8.61
N TYR A 208 -4.22 23.07 -9.72
CA TYR A 208 -3.73 24.20 -10.50
C TYR A 208 -4.84 24.68 -11.42
N LEU A 209 -5.19 25.95 -11.26
CA LEU A 209 -6.01 26.70 -12.19
C LEU A 209 -5.06 27.47 -13.13
N VAL A 210 -5.00 27.05 -14.39
CA VAL A 210 -4.17 27.67 -15.42
C VAL A 210 -5.01 28.68 -16.20
N GLU A 211 -4.65 29.95 -16.15
CA GLU A 211 -5.28 31.01 -16.95
C GLU A 211 -4.23 32.01 -17.44
N ASP A 212 -4.26 32.32 -18.75
CA ASP A 212 -3.42 33.36 -19.38
C ASP A 212 -1.91 33.26 -19.02
N ASP A 213 -1.37 32.03 -19.03
CA ASP A 213 0.01 31.66 -18.65
C ASP A 213 0.37 31.78 -17.15
N ASP A 214 -0.57 32.21 -16.29
CA ASP A 214 -0.43 32.19 -14.84
C ASP A 214 -1.10 30.95 -14.21
N SER A 215 -0.44 30.35 -13.21
CA SER A 215 -0.96 29.19 -12.48
C SER A 215 -1.26 29.56 -11.04
N THR A 216 -2.52 29.45 -10.64
CA THR A 216 -2.96 29.67 -9.25
C THR A 216 -3.33 28.35 -8.61
N VAL A 217 -2.86 28.08 -7.38
CA VAL A 217 -3.30 26.91 -6.62
C VAL A 217 -4.63 27.22 -5.96
N VAL A 218 -5.66 26.44 -6.28
CA VAL A 218 -6.98 26.53 -5.64
C VAL A 218 -7.22 25.29 -4.78
N ALA A 219 -7.85 25.48 -3.63
CA ALA A 219 -8.25 24.41 -2.73
C ALA A 219 -9.75 24.16 -2.85
N LEU A 220 -10.11 22.96 -3.27
CA LEU A 220 -11.48 22.52 -3.50
C LEU A 220 -11.96 21.71 -2.30
N ARG A 221 -13.19 21.94 -1.86
CA ARG A 221 -13.85 21.15 -0.83
C ARG A 221 -15.03 20.39 -1.43
N GLY A 222 -15.07 19.07 -1.21
CA GLY A 222 -15.99 18.16 -1.88
C GLY A 222 -15.36 17.44 -3.08
N ASP A 223 -16.07 16.48 -3.65
CA ASP A 223 -15.61 15.69 -4.81
C ASP A 223 -15.69 16.55 -6.09
N PRO A 224 -14.57 16.87 -6.76
CA PRO A 224 -14.57 17.62 -8.01
C PRO A 224 -15.39 16.94 -9.13
N GLY A 225 -15.59 15.62 -9.06
CA GLY A 225 -16.39 14.86 -10.01
C GLY A 225 -17.91 14.91 -9.76
N ALA A 226 -18.36 15.49 -8.64
CA ALA A 226 -19.76 15.62 -8.28
C ALA A 226 -20.23 17.09 -8.34
N PRO A 227 -21.53 17.38 -8.46
CA PRO A 227 -22.01 18.74 -8.22
C PRO A 227 -21.86 19.12 -6.73
N GLY A 228 -21.68 20.41 -6.45
CA GLY A 228 -21.74 20.97 -5.09
C GLY A 228 -20.41 21.14 -4.36
N TRP A 229 -19.27 20.86 -5.00
CA TRP A 229 -17.97 21.28 -4.47
C TRP A 229 -17.75 22.80 -4.60
N GLN A 230 -16.90 23.34 -3.73
CA GLN A 230 -16.64 24.78 -3.63
C GLN A 230 -15.14 25.06 -3.44
N VAL A 231 -14.68 26.21 -3.90
CA VAL A 231 -13.33 26.71 -3.57
C VAL A 231 -13.34 27.26 -2.15
N ILE A 232 -12.38 26.85 -1.33
CA ILE A 232 -12.23 27.28 0.08
C ILE A 232 -10.97 28.12 0.31
N GLY A 233 -10.12 28.26 -0.71
CA GLY A 233 -8.91 29.05 -0.66
C GLY A 233 -8.20 29.09 -2.01
N HIS A 234 -7.39 30.13 -2.20
CA HIS A 234 -6.48 30.25 -3.33
C HIS A 234 -5.11 30.73 -2.82
N TYR A 235 -4.04 30.22 -3.42
CA TYR A 235 -2.68 30.33 -2.91
C TYR A 235 -1.68 30.49 -4.05
N ALA A 236 -0.54 31.11 -3.75
CA ALA A 236 0.53 31.25 -4.74
C ALA A 236 1.17 29.88 -5.07
N HIS A 237 1.26 28.98 -4.09
CA HIS A 237 1.82 27.65 -4.27
C HIS A 237 1.34 26.66 -3.20
N GLU A 238 1.53 25.36 -3.44
CA GLU A 238 1.04 24.26 -2.60
C GLU A 238 1.49 24.35 -1.14
N TYR A 239 2.74 24.78 -0.90
CA TYR A 239 3.28 24.95 0.46
C TYR A 239 2.52 25.99 1.30
N GLU A 240 1.98 27.05 0.68
CA GLU A 240 1.13 28.03 1.39
C GLU A 240 -0.24 27.44 1.69
N ALA A 241 -0.79 26.69 0.74
CA ALA A 241 -2.05 25.98 0.92
C ALA A 241 -1.96 25.00 2.10
N GLY A 242 -0.90 24.19 2.17
CA GLY A 242 -0.69 23.22 3.25
C GLY A 242 -0.56 23.84 4.65
N LYS A 243 -0.15 25.11 4.76
CA LYS A 243 -0.11 25.83 6.05
C LYS A 243 -1.45 26.44 6.45
N ALA A 244 -2.28 26.79 5.48
CA ALA A 244 -3.51 27.54 5.70
C ALA A 244 -4.75 26.64 5.79
N LEU A 245 -4.73 25.49 5.11
CA LEU A 245 -5.85 24.56 5.02
C LEU A 245 -5.95 23.66 6.26
N PRO A 246 -7.14 23.06 6.48
CA PRO A 246 -7.32 22.01 7.48
C PRO A 246 -6.30 20.90 7.32
N ALA A 247 -5.69 20.50 8.44
CA ALA A 247 -4.70 19.44 8.47
C ALA A 247 -5.30 18.12 7.96
N PRO A 248 -4.52 17.32 7.23
CA PRO A 248 -4.97 16.02 6.77
C PRO A 248 -5.22 15.10 7.96
N VAL A 249 -6.35 14.41 7.95
CA VAL A 249 -6.59 13.29 8.86
C VAL A 249 -5.91 12.03 8.33
N PRO A 250 -5.57 11.07 9.21
CA PRO A 250 -5.00 9.80 8.75
C PRO A 250 -5.92 9.13 7.72
N PRO A 251 -5.36 8.67 6.58
CA PRO A 251 -6.15 8.02 5.54
C PRO A 251 -6.73 6.69 6.02
N GLY A 252 -7.86 6.30 5.43
CA GLY A 252 -8.44 4.98 5.64
C GLY A 252 -7.59 3.85 5.05
N VAL A 253 -7.92 2.61 5.42
CA VAL A 253 -7.33 1.39 4.86
C VAL A 253 -8.41 0.57 4.16
N LEU A 254 -8.06 -0.09 3.06
CA LEU A 254 -9.00 -0.94 2.31
C LEU A 254 -9.43 -2.19 3.09
N ARG A 255 -8.51 -2.72 3.90
CA ARG A 255 -8.69 -3.93 4.71
C ARG A 255 -8.08 -3.68 6.08
N ALA A 256 -8.95 -3.48 7.08
CA ALA A 256 -8.55 -3.26 8.46
C ALA A 256 -8.07 -4.54 9.17
N ASP A 257 -8.37 -5.70 8.58
CA ASP A 257 -7.99 -7.03 9.05
C ASP A 257 -6.61 -7.48 8.52
N LEU A 258 -6.02 -6.74 7.58
CA LEU A 258 -4.71 -7.06 7.01
C LEU A 258 -3.61 -6.22 7.64
N SER A 259 -2.53 -6.90 8.04
CA SER A 259 -1.31 -6.28 8.57
C SER A 259 -0.17 -6.56 7.61
N ARG A 260 0.59 -5.52 7.24
CA ARG A 260 1.83 -5.72 6.47
C ARG A 260 2.88 -6.46 7.29
N PHE A 261 2.94 -6.19 8.60
CA PHE A 261 3.95 -6.75 9.51
C PHE A 261 3.58 -8.13 10.06
N ASN A 262 2.31 -8.54 9.94
CA ASN A 262 1.81 -9.85 10.37
C ASN A 262 1.16 -10.62 9.22
N ARG A 263 1.72 -10.49 8.01
CA ARG A 263 1.24 -11.22 6.83
C ARG A 263 1.58 -12.72 6.92
N PRO A 264 0.66 -13.62 6.50
CA PRO A 264 0.97 -15.03 6.30
C PRO A 264 2.13 -15.22 5.32
N ALA A 265 2.74 -16.42 5.34
CA ALA A 265 3.72 -16.77 4.33
C ALA A 265 3.08 -16.70 2.92
N PRO A 266 3.76 -16.07 1.95
CA PRO A 266 3.22 -15.95 0.60
C PRO A 266 2.96 -17.34 0.02
N ALA A 267 1.85 -17.45 -0.70
CA ALA A 267 1.53 -18.63 -1.47
C ALA A 267 2.63 -18.91 -2.51
N PRO A 268 3.07 -20.17 -2.69
CA PRO A 268 4.02 -20.53 -3.74
C PRO A 268 3.55 -20.00 -5.10
N GLU A 269 4.47 -19.44 -5.86
CA GLU A 269 4.17 -18.88 -7.17
C GLU A 269 4.45 -19.87 -8.29
N LEU A 270 3.48 -19.98 -9.20
CA LEU A 270 3.62 -20.65 -10.48
C LEU A 270 3.94 -19.57 -11.52
N SER A 271 5.21 -19.49 -11.90
CA SER A 271 5.69 -18.47 -12.83
C SER A 271 5.09 -18.71 -14.22
N LEU A 272 4.50 -17.67 -14.82
CA LEU A 272 4.06 -17.72 -16.22
C LEU A 272 5.21 -18.08 -17.16
N GLN A 273 6.44 -17.67 -16.85
CA GLN A 273 7.61 -18.03 -17.63
C GLN A 273 7.92 -19.53 -17.55
N ASP A 274 7.74 -20.15 -16.38
CA ASP A 274 7.92 -21.59 -16.21
C ASP A 274 6.81 -22.35 -16.96
N LEU A 275 5.55 -21.90 -16.88
CA LEU A 275 4.45 -22.47 -17.66
C LEU A 275 4.69 -22.40 -19.17
N ILE A 276 5.17 -21.25 -19.67
CA ILE A 276 5.55 -21.10 -21.08
C ILE A 276 6.68 -22.07 -21.42
N ARG A 277 7.69 -22.20 -20.55
CA ARG A 277 8.79 -23.16 -20.76
C ARG A 277 8.27 -24.59 -20.82
N ASP A 278 7.37 -24.99 -19.93
CA ASP A 278 6.80 -26.33 -19.87
C ASP A 278 6.02 -26.67 -21.16
N VAL A 279 5.32 -25.69 -21.77
CA VAL A 279 4.71 -25.88 -23.09
C VAL A 279 5.75 -25.97 -24.20
N VAL A 280 6.78 -25.12 -24.19
CA VAL A 280 7.82 -25.08 -25.22
C VAL A 280 8.70 -26.33 -25.21
N GLU A 281 8.99 -26.87 -24.03
CA GLU A 281 9.78 -28.08 -23.81
C GLU A 281 8.90 -29.35 -23.82
N GLY A 282 7.58 -29.20 -23.81
CA GLY A 282 6.61 -30.29 -23.86
C GLY A 282 6.68 -31.08 -25.18
N HIS A 283 6.44 -32.39 -25.08
CA HIS A 283 6.48 -33.30 -26.23
C HIS A 283 5.10 -33.91 -26.52
N SER A 284 4.16 -33.79 -25.58
CA SER A 284 2.81 -34.31 -25.66
C SER A 284 1.77 -33.20 -25.45
N ALA A 285 0.54 -33.44 -25.94
CA ALA A 285 -0.60 -32.56 -25.63
C ALA A 285 -0.90 -32.51 -24.13
N GLY A 286 -0.59 -33.57 -23.38
CA GLY A 286 -0.69 -33.62 -21.92
C GLY A 286 0.23 -32.64 -21.20
N ASP A 287 1.45 -32.39 -21.72
CA ASP A 287 2.36 -31.40 -21.16
C ASP A 287 1.80 -29.98 -21.29
N ALA A 288 1.23 -29.67 -22.47
CA ALA A 288 0.56 -28.41 -22.72
C ALA A 288 -0.72 -28.26 -21.87
N SER A 289 -1.52 -29.32 -21.75
CA SER A 289 -2.70 -29.37 -20.88
C SER A 289 -2.35 -29.06 -19.42
N ASN A 290 -1.33 -29.73 -18.86
CA ASN A 290 -0.89 -29.50 -17.49
C ASN A 290 -0.43 -28.06 -17.24
N ALA A 291 0.30 -27.46 -18.19
CA ALA A 291 0.73 -26.08 -18.08
C ALA A 291 -0.46 -25.10 -18.10
N LEU A 292 -1.46 -25.33 -18.95
CA LEU A 292 -2.68 -24.51 -19.01
C LEU A 292 -3.55 -24.69 -17.75
N LEU A 293 -3.72 -25.92 -17.25
CA LEU A 293 -4.40 -26.19 -15.97
C LEU A 293 -3.68 -25.50 -14.80
N GLY A 294 -2.35 -25.46 -14.81
CA GLY A 294 -1.55 -24.70 -13.85
C GLY A 294 -1.78 -23.19 -13.93
N ALA A 295 -2.09 -22.65 -15.12
CA ALA A 295 -2.38 -21.22 -15.30
C ALA A 295 -3.71 -20.79 -14.67
N VAL A 296 -4.70 -21.70 -14.67
CA VAL A 296 -6.08 -21.47 -14.20
C VAL A 296 -6.37 -22.07 -12.83
N GLN A 297 -5.38 -22.75 -12.22
CA GLN A 297 -5.52 -23.40 -10.93
C GLN A 297 -6.06 -22.44 -9.87
N ARG A 298 -7.09 -22.86 -9.14
CA ARG A 298 -7.65 -22.13 -7.99
C ARG A 298 -7.08 -22.64 -6.66
N GLY A 299 -7.21 -21.84 -5.61
CA GLY A 299 -6.85 -22.22 -4.23
C GLY A 299 -5.52 -21.63 -3.78
N TYR A 300 -4.89 -22.24 -2.75
CA TYR A 300 -3.69 -21.68 -2.12
C TYR A 300 -2.52 -21.48 -3.09
N ALA A 301 -2.38 -22.33 -4.11
CA ALA A 301 -1.40 -22.17 -5.18
C ALA A 301 -2.06 -21.63 -6.46
N ALA A 302 -2.85 -20.56 -6.32
CA ALA A 302 -3.58 -19.97 -7.45
C ALA A 302 -2.64 -19.62 -8.61
N GLY A 303 -3.05 -20.02 -9.81
CA GLY A 303 -2.35 -19.74 -11.06
C GLY A 303 -2.41 -18.26 -11.45
N PRO A 304 -1.55 -17.82 -12.38
CA PRO A 304 -1.44 -16.42 -12.80
C PRO A 304 -2.76 -15.78 -13.27
N MET A 305 -3.65 -16.52 -13.92
CA MET A 305 -4.93 -15.95 -14.38
C MET A 305 -5.88 -15.64 -13.21
N VAL A 306 -5.92 -16.53 -12.22
CA VAL A 306 -6.72 -16.35 -10.99
C VAL A 306 -6.18 -15.19 -10.16
N ARG A 307 -4.85 -15.10 -9.99
CA ARG A 307 -4.22 -13.98 -9.27
C ARG A 307 -4.46 -12.62 -9.94
N LEU A 308 -4.47 -12.58 -11.28
CA LEU A 308 -4.79 -11.36 -12.02
C LEU A 308 -6.25 -10.94 -11.78
N GLN A 309 -7.18 -11.90 -11.74
CA GLN A 309 -8.58 -11.62 -11.39
C GLN A 309 -8.70 -11.03 -9.97
N GLU A 310 -8.03 -11.62 -8.98
CA GLU A 310 -8.00 -11.12 -7.59
C GLU A 310 -7.43 -9.69 -7.51
N LEU A 311 -6.36 -9.39 -8.25
CA LEU A 311 -5.77 -8.05 -8.32
C LEU A 311 -6.77 -7.02 -8.85
N LEU A 312 -7.50 -7.34 -9.93
CA LEU A 312 -8.51 -6.44 -10.49
C LEU A 312 -9.67 -6.21 -9.52
N GLU A 313 -10.09 -7.25 -8.81
CA GLU A 313 -11.15 -7.16 -7.81
C GLU A 313 -10.75 -6.26 -6.64
N ILE A 314 -9.58 -6.49 -6.05
CA ILE A 314 -9.04 -5.66 -4.95
C ILE A 314 -8.85 -4.21 -5.40
N SER A 315 -8.34 -4.01 -6.63
CA SER A 315 -8.20 -2.67 -7.22
C SER A 315 -9.54 -1.98 -7.42
N GLY A 316 -10.59 -2.74 -7.81
CA GLY A 316 -11.95 -2.23 -7.93
C GLY A 316 -12.54 -1.82 -6.59
N GLN A 317 -12.31 -2.61 -5.55
CA GLN A 317 -12.71 -2.28 -4.18
C GLN A 317 -11.99 -1.02 -3.68
N PHE A 318 -10.69 -0.87 -3.95
CA PHE A 318 -9.95 0.35 -3.65
C PHE A 318 -10.57 1.57 -4.32
N ALA A 319 -10.81 1.50 -5.63
CA ALA A 319 -11.43 2.60 -6.38
C ALA A 319 -12.82 2.96 -5.85
N SER A 320 -13.62 1.97 -5.44
CA SER A 320 -14.91 2.22 -4.80
C SER A 320 -14.78 2.87 -3.43
N ALA A 321 -13.75 2.51 -2.66
CA ALA A 321 -13.50 3.04 -1.31
C ALA A 321 -12.99 4.49 -1.30
N LEU A 322 -12.57 5.03 -2.44
CA LEU A 322 -12.31 6.47 -2.61
C LEU A 322 -13.59 7.32 -2.51
N GLU A 323 -14.75 6.69 -2.71
CA GLU A 323 -16.08 7.31 -2.65
C GLU A 323 -16.33 8.51 -3.60
N THR A 324 -15.43 8.75 -4.54
CA THR A 324 -15.61 9.76 -5.59
C THR A 324 -16.40 9.21 -6.78
N VAL A 325 -16.95 10.10 -7.61
CA VAL A 325 -17.61 9.73 -8.88
C VAL A 325 -16.65 8.98 -9.80
N GLN A 326 -15.42 9.49 -9.95
CA GLN A 326 -14.39 8.85 -10.77
C GLN A 326 -13.99 7.48 -10.20
N GLY A 327 -13.87 7.35 -8.89
CA GLY A 327 -13.61 6.09 -8.20
C GLY A 327 -14.66 5.02 -8.52
N ARG A 328 -15.95 5.38 -8.45
CA ARG A 328 -17.06 4.50 -8.83
C ARG A 328 -17.01 4.06 -10.30
N GLN A 329 -16.67 4.97 -11.21
CA GLN A 329 -16.53 4.66 -12.64
C GLN A 329 -15.37 3.70 -12.90
N ILE A 330 -14.22 3.92 -12.26
CA ILE A 330 -13.05 3.04 -12.34
C ILE A 330 -13.38 1.66 -11.78
N ALA A 331 -14.04 1.59 -10.61
CA ALA A 331 -14.47 0.33 -10.02
C ALA A 331 -15.39 -0.48 -10.96
N ALA A 332 -16.35 0.18 -11.62
CA ALA A 332 -17.24 -0.47 -12.59
C ALA A 332 -16.48 -1.03 -13.80
N ARG A 333 -15.48 -0.30 -14.30
CA ARG A 333 -14.60 -0.76 -15.40
C ARG A 333 -13.76 -1.96 -14.99
N LEU A 334 -13.15 -1.91 -13.80
CA LEU A 334 -12.36 -3.02 -13.26
C LEU A 334 -13.22 -4.27 -13.02
N ALA A 335 -14.45 -4.10 -12.53
CA ALA A 335 -15.39 -5.21 -12.39
C ALA A 335 -15.79 -5.84 -13.74
N ALA A 336 -15.92 -5.05 -14.80
CA ALA A 336 -16.15 -5.57 -16.15
C ALA A 336 -14.95 -6.37 -16.68
N LEU A 337 -13.72 -5.88 -16.45
CA LEU A 337 -12.50 -6.60 -16.82
C LEU A 337 -12.35 -7.91 -16.02
N SER A 338 -12.66 -7.91 -14.73
CA SER A 338 -12.63 -9.13 -13.90
C SER A 338 -13.54 -10.23 -14.45
N ARG A 339 -14.77 -9.88 -14.89
CA ARG A 339 -15.68 -10.83 -15.57
C ARG A 339 -15.13 -11.37 -16.89
N GLN A 340 -14.40 -10.54 -17.65
CA GLN A 340 -13.76 -11.00 -18.89
C GLN A 340 -12.63 -11.99 -18.60
N ILE A 341 -11.82 -11.75 -17.56
CA ILE A 341 -10.79 -12.70 -17.13
C ILE A 341 -11.45 -14.00 -16.65
N GLU A 342 -12.53 -13.93 -15.88
CA GLU A 342 -13.24 -15.13 -15.43
C GLU A 342 -13.76 -15.98 -16.60
N PHE A 343 -14.26 -15.34 -17.65
CA PHE A 343 -14.64 -16.01 -18.89
C PHE A 343 -13.42 -16.67 -19.55
N LEU A 344 -12.32 -15.91 -19.76
CA LEU A 344 -11.10 -16.44 -20.36
C LEU A 344 -10.47 -17.59 -19.56
N THR A 345 -10.52 -17.53 -18.22
CA THR A 345 -10.04 -18.60 -17.34
C THR A 345 -10.81 -19.89 -17.60
N ARG A 346 -12.14 -19.82 -17.78
CA ARG A 346 -12.97 -21.00 -18.09
C ARG A 346 -12.68 -21.56 -19.49
N GLU A 347 -12.53 -20.70 -20.49
CA GLU A 347 -12.19 -21.13 -21.85
C GLU A 347 -10.80 -21.80 -21.90
N VAL A 348 -9.83 -21.30 -21.14
CA VAL A 348 -8.50 -21.91 -21.04
C VAL A 348 -8.57 -23.24 -20.29
N GLU A 349 -9.39 -23.35 -19.25
CA GLU A 349 -9.65 -24.61 -18.53
C GLU A 349 -10.23 -25.66 -19.48
N GLU A 350 -11.27 -25.32 -20.26
CA GLU A 350 -11.88 -26.23 -21.24
C GLU A 350 -10.89 -26.64 -22.34
N ALA A 351 -10.13 -25.70 -22.91
CA ALA A 351 -9.11 -26.02 -23.90
C ALA A 351 -7.99 -26.91 -23.34
N ALA A 352 -7.66 -26.75 -22.05
CA ALA A 352 -6.68 -27.60 -21.38
C ALA A 352 -7.22 -29.01 -21.18
N GLU A 353 -8.49 -29.16 -20.80
CA GLU A 353 -9.16 -30.46 -20.70
C GLU A 353 -9.23 -31.17 -22.06
N ASP A 354 -9.59 -30.46 -23.13
CA ASP A 354 -9.59 -30.98 -24.50
C ASP A 354 -8.21 -31.46 -24.97
N LEU A 355 -7.16 -30.67 -24.69
CA LEU A 355 -5.78 -31.08 -24.94
C LEU A 355 -5.36 -32.28 -24.10
N GLY A 356 -5.83 -32.37 -22.85
CA GLY A 356 -5.55 -33.50 -21.96
C GLY A 356 -6.26 -34.78 -22.40
N ALA A 357 -7.46 -34.67 -22.97
CA ALA A 357 -8.19 -35.78 -23.59
C ALA A 357 -7.53 -36.22 -24.92
N THR A 358 -6.76 -35.35 -25.55
CA THR A 358 -6.05 -35.62 -26.80
C THR A 358 -4.77 -36.42 -26.51
N VAL A 359 -4.77 -37.72 -26.82
CA VAL A 359 -3.54 -38.55 -26.78
C VAL A 359 -2.70 -38.30 -28.04
N ALA A 360 -2.07 -37.13 -28.12
CA ALA A 360 -1.20 -36.75 -29.24
C ALA A 360 0.19 -36.31 -28.77
N VAL A 361 1.16 -36.52 -29.65
CA VAL A 361 2.54 -36.04 -29.53
C VAL A 361 2.87 -35.12 -30.69
N LEU A 362 3.86 -34.24 -30.51
CA LEU A 362 4.34 -33.40 -31.60
C LEU A 362 4.90 -34.27 -32.74
N PRO A 363 4.63 -33.91 -34.01
CA PRO A 363 5.04 -34.74 -35.13
C PRO A 363 6.58 -34.68 -35.34
N PRO A 364 7.21 -35.78 -35.79
CA PRO A 364 8.68 -35.91 -35.80
C PRO A 364 9.40 -34.96 -36.77
N HIS A 365 8.68 -34.35 -37.72
CA HIS A 365 9.25 -33.33 -38.62
C HIS A 365 9.50 -31.99 -37.93
N ARG A 366 8.99 -31.79 -36.70
CA ARG A 366 9.44 -30.70 -35.80
C ARG A 366 10.77 -31.09 -35.18
N THR A 367 11.79 -31.07 -36.01
CA THR A 367 13.14 -31.51 -35.65
C THR A 367 13.81 -30.50 -34.72
N PRO A 368 14.39 -30.94 -33.58
CA PRO A 368 15.11 -30.04 -32.69
C PRO A 368 16.33 -29.49 -33.41
N VAL A 369 16.46 -28.16 -33.43
CA VAL A 369 17.62 -27.49 -34.02
C VAL A 369 18.75 -27.46 -32.99
N LEU A 370 19.84 -28.17 -33.27
CA LEU A 370 21.05 -28.13 -32.44
C LEU A 370 21.64 -26.71 -32.44
N ARG A 371 21.43 -25.96 -31.35
CA ARG A 371 22.07 -24.67 -31.11
C ARG A 371 23.26 -24.86 -30.18
N ALA A 372 24.43 -25.14 -30.75
CA ALA A 372 25.69 -25.30 -30.01
C ALA A 372 26.29 -23.97 -29.51
N ARG A 373 25.73 -22.82 -29.92
CA ARG A 373 26.19 -21.49 -29.52
C ARG A 373 25.17 -20.84 -28.58
N PRO A 374 25.59 -20.32 -27.41
CA PRO A 374 24.72 -19.52 -26.55
C PRO A 374 24.09 -18.38 -27.35
N ARG A 375 22.78 -18.17 -27.19
CA ARG A 375 22.08 -17.04 -27.81
C ARG A 375 22.73 -15.75 -27.28
N PRO A 376 23.14 -14.80 -28.14
CA PRO A 376 23.51 -13.47 -27.67
C PRO A 376 22.34 -12.89 -26.87
N ALA A 377 22.62 -12.24 -25.74
CA ALA A 377 21.60 -11.48 -25.03
C ALA A 377 20.89 -10.53 -26.01
N VAL A 378 19.57 -10.36 -25.85
CA VAL A 378 18.80 -9.41 -26.66
C VAL A 378 19.41 -8.03 -26.46
N GLY A 379 20.13 -7.54 -27.46
CA GLY A 379 20.76 -6.22 -27.43
C GLY A 379 19.69 -5.14 -27.43
N THR A 380 19.69 -4.30 -26.40
CA THR A 380 18.82 -3.12 -26.25
C THR A 380 19.27 -1.94 -27.11
N THR A 381 20.07 -2.16 -28.16
CA THR A 381 20.53 -1.11 -29.06
C THR A 381 19.35 -0.55 -29.87
N PRO A 382 19.04 0.76 -29.78
CA PRO A 382 17.99 1.39 -30.57
C PRO A 382 18.29 1.28 -32.07
N PRO A 383 17.26 1.24 -32.94
CA PRO A 383 17.47 1.23 -34.38
C PRO A 383 18.16 2.51 -34.84
N THR A 384 19.16 2.37 -35.71
CA THR A 384 19.90 3.47 -36.31
C THR A 384 18.95 4.37 -37.11
N PRO A 385 18.98 5.71 -36.94
CA PRO A 385 18.13 6.60 -37.70
C PRO A 385 18.47 6.54 -39.20
N PRO A 386 17.48 6.70 -40.10
CA PRO A 386 17.72 6.63 -41.53
C PRO A 386 18.61 7.78 -42.02
N PRO A 387 19.40 7.57 -43.08
CA PRO A 387 20.30 8.58 -43.60
C PRO A 387 19.52 9.79 -44.13
N ARG A 388 19.93 11.00 -43.70
CA ARG A 388 19.41 12.26 -44.25
C ARG A 388 19.76 12.33 -45.74
N ALA A 389 18.73 12.37 -46.59
CA ALA A 389 18.90 12.64 -48.00
C ALA A 389 19.36 14.09 -48.18
N SER A 390 20.54 14.25 -48.80
CA SER A 390 21.08 15.53 -49.21
C SER A 390 20.17 16.17 -50.27
N THR A 391 19.56 17.30 -49.94
CA THR A 391 18.87 18.15 -50.91
C THR A 391 19.89 18.73 -51.89
N THR A 392 19.88 18.25 -53.13
CA THR A 392 20.58 18.89 -54.25
C THR A 392 19.88 20.19 -54.59
N ALA A 393 20.55 21.31 -54.32
CA ALA A 393 20.19 22.62 -54.85
C ALA A 393 20.31 22.62 -56.38
N ARG A 394 19.27 23.07 -57.08
CA ARG A 394 19.34 23.40 -58.51
C ARG A 394 19.02 24.88 -58.70
N HIS A 395 20.07 25.65 -58.95
CA HIS A 395 20.01 26.93 -59.64
C HIS A 395 19.52 26.71 -61.08
N ARG A 396 18.40 27.31 -61.49
CA ARG A 396 18.32 28.59 -62.22
C ARG A 396 16.87 28.88 -62.58
#